data_AF-A0A326GHJ4-F1
#
_entry.id   AF-A0A326GHJ4-F1
#
_cell.length_a   1.000
_cell.length_b   1.000
_cell.length_c   1.000
_cell.angle_alpha   90.00
_cell.angle_beta   90.00
_cell.angle_gamma   90.00
#
_symmetry.space_group_name_H-M   'P 1'
#
loop_
_entity.id
_entity.type
_entity.pdbx_description
1 polymer ?
#
loop_
_entity_poly.entity_id
_entity_poly.type
_entity_poly.pdbx_seq_one_letter_code
_entity_poly.pdbx_strand_id
1 'polypeptide(L)'
;MKRLARTLAIGALVMAGSPGCSKSTADMVEGARNDVATLRKLVTLQPVPVEARWSLDPVGRDDGFGPTDRALWVVVRYSEGDAAKIARALESAPATQPVTVAAPPAWLLADIDLARHRRGKDYVFDRSVSDGRPFASDLYSTGFAMLLPDRRVLIHFASR
;
A
#
# COMPACT_ATOMS: atom_id res chain seq x y z
N MET A 1 -24.93 -35.00 -29.98
CA MET A 1 -24.10 -35.23 -28.77
C MET A 1 -22.69 -34.68 -29.01
N LYS A 2 -22.07 -34.18 -27.93
CA LYS A 2 -20.71 -33.63 -27.77
C LYS A 2 -20.54 -32.13 -28.04
N ARG A 3 -20.14 -31.48 -26.96
CA ARG A 3 -20.03 -30.04 -26.68
C ARG A 3 -18.70 -29.52 -27.25
N LEU A 4 -18.74 -28.40 -27.97
CA LEU A 4 -17.54 -27.60 -28.30
C LEU A 4 -17.28 -26.65 -27.14
N ALA A 5 -16.17 -26.87 -26.44
CA ALA A 5 -15.64 -25.94 -25.45
C ALA A 5 -15.14 -24.67 -26.15
N ARG A 6 -15.76 -23.53 -25.85
CA ARG A 6 -15.25 -22.20 -26.21
C ARG A 6 -14.24 -21.78 -25.14
N THR A 7 -12.96 -21.92 -25.45
CA THR A 7 -11.88 -21.24 -24.72
C THR A 7 -11.88 -19.79 -25.18
N LEU A 8 -12.31 -18.88 -24.30
CA LEU A 8 -12.17 -17.44 -24.49
C LEU A 8 -10.73 -17.07 -24.16
N ALA A 9 -9.89 -16.90 -25.18
CA ALA A 9 -8.59 -16.25 -25.04
C ALA A 9 -8.82 -14.73 -25.04
N ILE A 10 -8.75 -14.10 -23.88
CA ILE A 10 -8.71 -12.63 -23.77
C ILE A 10 -7.26 -12.22 -24.06
N GLY A 11 -7.08 -11.58 -25.22
CA GLY A 11 -5.78 -11.13 -25.71
C GLY A 11 -5.14 -10.10 -24.78
N ALA A 12 -3.90 -10.37 -24.38
CA ALA A 12 -3.00 -9.39 -23.82
C ALA A 12 -2.43 -8.55 -24.97
N LEU A 13 -2.85 -7.30 -25.07
CA LEU A 13 -2.26 -6.31 -25.95
C LEU A 13 -0.93 -5.84 -25.35
N VAL A 14 0.18 -6.36 -25.87
CA VAL A 14 1.52 -5.85 -25.58
C VAL A 14 1.69 -4.55 -26.35
N MET A 15 1.66 -3.42 -25.64
CA MET A 15 2.15 -2.14 -26.18
C MET A 15 3.60 -1.99 -25.74
N ALA A 16 4.51 -2.13 -26.70
CA ALA A 16 5.89 -1.70 -26.57
C ALA A 16 5.95 -0.16 -26.45
N GLY A 17 6.73 0.34 -25.50
CA GLY A 17 6.93 1.78 -25.30
C GLY A 17 8.17 2.10 -24.46
N SER A 18 9.25 2.43 -25.18
CA SER A 18 10.39 3.27 -24.79
C SER A 18 11.51 2.68 -23.89
N PRO A 19 12.78 2.65 -24.36
CA PRO A 19 13.95 2.57 -23.50
C PRO A 19 14.31 4.00 -23.05
N GLY A 20 14.15 4.32 -21.78
CA GLY A 20 14.49 5.68 -21.32
C GLY A 20 14.28 5.90 -19.84
N CYS A 21 15.38 5.88 -19.09
CA CYS A 21 15.52 6.40 -17.73
C CYS A 21 14.75 5.62 -16.66
N SER A 22 15.41 4.63 -16.05
CA SER A 22 15.10 4.19 -14.70
C SER A 22 15.38 5.36 -13.74
N LYS A 23 14.46 6.32 -13.66
CA LYS A 23 14.46 7.28 -12.55
C LYS A 23 14.38 6.46 -11.28
N SER A 24 15.36 6.62 -10.42
CA SER A 24 15.34 5.97 -9.13
C SER A 24 14.06 6.41 -8.41
N THR A 25 13.44 5.52 -7.62
CA THR A 25 12.28 5.87 -6.80
C THR A 25 12.54 7.12 -5.94
N ALA A 26 13.83 7.39 -5.63
CA ALA A 26 14.29 8.58 -4.95
C ALA A 26 14.02 9.89 -5.73
N ASP A 27 14.24 9.93 -7.05
CA ASP A 27 14.03 11.12 -7.89
C ASP A 27 12.54 11.44 -8.11
N MET A 28 11.66 10.48 -7.83
CA MET A 28 10.21 10.64 -7.97
C MET A 28 9.57 11.32 -6.74
N VAL A 29 10.31 11.45 -5.64
CA VAL A 29 9.75 11.65 -4.28
C VAL A 29 10.17 12.97 -3.65
N GLU A 30 11.30 13.55 -4.07
CA GLU A 30 11.74 14.86 -3.60
C GLU A 30 10.79 15.95 -4.15
N GLY A 31 9.79 16.33 -3.35
CA GLY A 31 8.73 17.27 -3.74
C GLY A 31 7.46 16.63 -4.31
N ALA A 32 7.29 15.31 -4.20
CA ALA A 32 6.06 14.66 -4.61
C ALA A 32 4.86 15.20 -3.82
N ARG A 33 3.86 15.69 -4.56
CA ARG A 33 2.60 16.16 -3.97
C ARG A 33 1.91 14.97 -3.30
N ASN A 34 1.40 15.20 -2.08
CA ASN A 34 0.50 14.30 -1.36
C ASN A 34 -0.85 14.21 -2.08
N ASP A 35 -0.86 13.65 -3.29
CA ASP A 35 -2.06 13.48 -4.11
C ASP A 35 -2.20 12.05 -4.64
N VAL A 36 -3.45 11.71 -4.97
CA VAL A 36 -3.85 10.38 -5.44
C VAL A 36 -3.19 10.02 -6.78
N ALA A 37 -3.00 10.99 -7.66
CA ALA A 37 -2.47 10.75 -9.01
C ALA A 37 -1.00 10.30 -8.96
N THR A 38 -0.22 10.90 -8.07
CA THR A 38 1.18 10.53 -7.84
C THR A 38 1.28 9.19 -7.12
N LEU A 39 0.46 8.97 -6.09
CA LEU A 39 0.42 7.70 -5.36
C LEU A 39 0.11 6.49 -6.27
N ARG A 40 -0.80 6.64 -7.23
CA ARG A 40 -1.13 5.58 -8.20
C ARG A 40 -0.01 5.20 -9.16
N LYS A 41 1.07 5.97 -9.23
CA LYS A 41 2.29 5.59 -9.96
C LYS A 41 3.18 4.67 -9.12
N LEU A 42 3.02 4.71 -7.79
CA LEU A 42 3.79 3.90 -6.85
C LEU A 42 3.08 2.59 -6.51
N VAL A 43 1.76 2.58 -6.43
CA VAL A 43 0.96 1.45 -5.92
C VAL A 43 -0.32 1.22 -6.71
N THR A 44 -0.88 0.01 -6.60
CA THR A 44 -2.10 -0.39 -7.29
C THR A 44 -3.30 -0.22 -6.35
N LEU A 45 -3.81 1.01 -6.24
CA LEU A 45 -5.00 1.30 -5.44
C LEU A 45 -6.25 1.29 -6.32
N GLN A 46 -7.01 0.20 -6.23
CA GLN A 46 -8.32 0.04 -6.87
C GLN A 46 -9.37 -0.33 -5.80
N PRO A 47 -10.51 0.38 -5.73
CA PRO A 47 -10.91 1.53 -6.54
C PRO A 47 -10.06 2.79 -6.25
N VAL A 48 -10.24 3.88 -6.99
CA VAL A 48 -9.44 5.11 -6.81
C VAL A 48 -9.89 5.82 -5.52
N PRO A 49 -8.99 6.08 -4.56
CA PRO A 49 -9.36 6.81 -3.36
C PRO A 49 -9.70 8.28 -3.68
N VAL A 50 -10.59 8.87 -2.90
CA VAL A 50 -10.98 10.29 -3.04
C VAL A 50 -9.94 11.22 -2.41
N GLU A 51 -9.14 10.69 -1.48
CA GLU A 51 -8.10 11.42 -0.79
C GLU A 51 -6.98 10.45 -0.41
N ALA A 52 -5.75 10.92 -0.47
CA ALA A 52 -4.59 10.14 -0.06
C ALA A 52 -3.53 11.05 0.55
N ARG A 53 -2.90 10.55 1.61
CA ARG A 53 -1.70 11.11 2.23
C ARG A 53 -0.66 10.00 2.30
N TRP A 54 0.58 10.27 1.97
CA TRP A 54 1.61 9.25 1.92
C TRP A 54 3.01 9.80 2.14
N SER A 55 3.86 8.99 2.75
CA SER A 55 5.29 9.24 2.94
C SER A 55 6.10 8.07 2.41
N LEU A 56 7.25 8.35 1.80
CA LEU A 56 8.21 7.32 1.44
C LEU A 56 9.48 7.53 2.26
N ASP A 57 9.70 6.64 3.21
CA ASP A 57 10.80 6.72 4.15
C ASP A 57 11.93 5.75 3.76
N PRO A 58 13.21 6.15 3.88
CA PRO A 58 14.32 5.21 3.80
C PRO A 58 14.20 4.14 4.87
N VAL A 59 14.23 2.85 4.48
CA VAL A 59 14.43 1.78 5.46
C VAL A 59 15.94 1.64 5.61
N GLY A 60 16.47 2.12 6.73
CA GLY A 60 17.90 2.09 7.00
C GLY A 60 18.46 0.67 7.06
N ARG A 61 19.79 0.56 7.00
CA ARG A 61 20.54 -0.71 6.96
C ARG A 61 20.36 -1.60 8.20
N ASP A 62 19.83 -1.06 9.29
CA ASP A 62 19.88 -1.69 10.62
C ASP A 62 18.92 -2.87 10.79
N ASP A 63 17.96 -3.03 9.87
CA ASP A 63 16.96 -4.12 9.89
C ASP A 63 17.19 -5.16 8.76
N GLY A 64 18.37 -5.18 8.14
CA GLY A 64 18.72 -6.09 7.04
C GLY A 64 18.22 -5.65 5.65
N PHE A 65 17.79 -4.39 5.54
CA PHE A 65 17.38 -3.74 4.30
C PHE A 65 18.57 -3.03 3.63
N GLY A 66 18.62 -3.06 2.30
CA GLY A 66 19.63 -2.41 1.48
C GLY A 66 19.52 -0.88 1.48
N PRO A 67 20.56 -0.14 1.05
CA PRO A 67 20.56 1.32 1.02
C PRO A 67 19.51 1.94 0.09
N THR A 68 18.95 1.13 -0.81
CA THR A 68 17.89 1.52 -1.76
C THR A 68 16.49 1.19 -1.25
N ASP A 69 16.38 0.52 -0.10
CA ASP A 69 15.08 0.11 0.41
C ASP A 69 14.29 1.29 0.98
N ARG A 70 12.98 1.20 0.76
CA ARG A 70 12.01 2.24 1.06
C ARG A 70 10.76 1.62 1.65
N ALA A 71 10.24 2.28 2.67
CA ALA A 71 8.94 2.02 3.26
C ALA A 71 7.98 3.08 2.75
N LEU A 72 6.88 2.64 2.12
CA LEU A 72 5.79 3.52 1.71
C LEU A 72 4.67 3.42 2.73
N TRP A 73 4.41 4.54 3.39
CA TRP A 73 3.27 4.72 4.27
C TRP A 73 2.16 5.46 3.54
N VAL A 74 0.94 4.93 3.58
CA VAL A 74 -0.20 5.49 2.88
C VAL A 74 -1.42 5.49 3.78
N VAL A 75 -2.10 6.62 3.85
CA VAL A 75 -3.46 6.73 4.38
C VAL A 75 -4.36 7.17 3.25
N VAL A 76 -5.41 6.39 3.00
CA VAL A 76 -6.40 6.72 1.97
C VAL A 76 -7.82 6.76 2.52
N ARG A 77 -8.63 7.60 1.89
CA ARG A 77 -10.08 7.62 2.07
C ARG A 77 -10.75 7.23 0.77
N TYR A 78 -11.69 6.30 0.86
CA TYR A 78 -12.52 5.89 -0.27
C TYR A 78 -13.86 6.61 -0.27
N SER A 79 -14.54 6.59 -1.42
CA SER A 79 -15.96 6.96 -1.49
C SER A 79 -16.77 6.05 -0.54
N GLU A 80 -17.92 6.50 -0.02
CA GLU A 80 -18.68 5.71 0.97
C GLU A 80 -19.04 4.31 0.46
N GLY A 81 -19.47 4.19 -0.80
CA GLY A 81 -19.82 2.90 -1.42
C GLY A 81 -18.63 1.97 -1.61
N ASP A 82 -17.43 2.52 -1.84
CA ASP A 82 -16.21 1.73 -1.98
C ASP A 82 -15.58 1.41 -0.63
N ALA A 83 -15.66 2.32 0.34
CA ALA A 83 -15.18 2.13 1.70
C ALA A 83 -15.84 0.90 2.35
N ALA A 84 -17.15 0.71 2.15
CA ALA A 84 -17.86 -0.47 2.65
C ALA A 84 -17.34 -1.78 2.02
N LYS A 85 -17.02 -1.78 0.72
CA LYS A 85 -16.48 -2.95 0.02
C LYS A 85 -15.06 -3.27 0.52
N ILE A 86 -14.22 -2.24 0.65
CA ILE A 86 -12.84 -2.39 1.12
C ILE A 86 -12.81 -2.82 2.57
N ALA A 87 -13.62 -2.22 3.45
CA ALA A 87 -13.75 -2.63 4.84
C ALA A 87 -14.13 -4.11 4.94
N ARG A 88 -15.16 -4.54 4.21
CA ARG A 88 -15.58 -5.95 4.19
C ARG A 88 -14.48 -6.87 3.67
N ALA A 89 -13.75 -6.46 2.64
CA ALA A 89 -12.64 -7.25 2.09
C ALA A 89 -11.50 -7.41 3.12
N LEU A 90 -11.15 -6.34 3.83
CA LEU A 90 -10.12 -6.34 4.87
C LEU A 90 -10.54 -7.21 6.09
N GLU A 91 -11.79 -7.07 6.54
CA GLU A 91 -12.35 -7.87 7.64
C GLU A 91 -12.47 -9.36 7.29
N SER A 92 -12.68 -9.68 6.01
CA SER A 92 -12.77 -11.07 5.53
C SER A 92 -11.40 -11.68 5.23
N ALA A 93 -10.34 -10.87 5.18
CA ALA A 93 -9.00 -11.37 4.93
C ALA A 93 -8.50 -12.18 6.14
N PRO A 94 -7.76 -13.27 5.91
CA PRO A 94 -7.16 -14.00 7.02
C PRO A 94 -6.20 -13.07 7.78
N ALA A 95 -6.42 -12.97 9.09
CA ALA A 95 -5.54 -12.24 9.98
C ALA A 95 -4.09 -12.69 9.82
N THR A 96 -3.18 -11.75 9.60
CA THR A 96 -1.76 -12.06 9.56
C THR A 96 -1.16 -12.11 10.97
N GLN A 97 0.09 -12.58 11.08
CA GLN A 97 0.83 -12.50 12.34
C GLN A 97 1.05 -11.03 12.71
N PRO A 98 1.18 -10.71 14.02
CA PRO A 98 1.46 -9.35 14.44
C PRO A 98 2.65 -8.75 13.69
N VAL A 99 2.46 -7.57 13.11
CA VAL A 99 3.47 -6.86 12.34
C VAL A 99 4.05 -5.74 13.20
N THR A 100 5.37 -5.74 13.36
CA THR A 100 6.10 -4.65 14.04
C THR A 100 6.81 -3.81 12.99
N VAL A 101 6.62 -2.51 13.04
CA VAL A 101 7.21 -1.54 12.10
C VAL A 101 7.59 -0.25 12.82
N ALA A 102 8.58 0.44 12.27
CA ALA A 102 8.93 1.79 12.70
C ALA A 102 7.73 2.73 12.52
N ALA A 103 7.65 3.77 13.36
CA ALA A 103 6.57 4.74 13.28
C ALA A 103 6.57 5.49 11.94
N PRO A 104 5.39 5.69 11.30
CA PRO A 104 5.29 6.64 10.21
C PRO A 104 5.54 8.08 10.71
N PRO A 105 5.86 9.02 9.81
CA PRO A 105 6.00 10.42 10.17
C PRO A 105 4.75 10.98 10.84
N ALA A 106 4.93 11.73 11.93
CA ALA A 106 3.82 12.26 12.73
C ALA A 106 2.84 13.14 11.92
N TRP A 107 3.35 13.86 10.91
CA TRP A 107 2.51 14.67 10.03
C TRP A 107 1.56 13.84 9.17
N LEU A 108 1.89 12.59 8.84
CA LEU A 108 1.06 11.72 8.01
C LEU A 108 -0.22 11.32 8.74
N LEU A 109 -0.08 11.10 10.05
CA LEU A 109 -1.12 10.57 10.93
C LEU A 109 -1.63 11.57 11.96
N ALA A 110 -1.44 12.87 11.74
CA ALA A 110 -1.71 13.91 12.73
C ALA A 110 -3.13 13.87 13.32
N ASP A 111 -4.07 13.26 12.60
CA ASP A 111 -5.49 13.13 12.95
C ASP A 111 -5.95 11.66 13.11
N ILE A 112 -5.01 10.70 13.25
CA ILE A 112 -5.30 9.27 13.42
C ILE A 112 -4.83 8.82 14.80
N ASP A 113 -5.75 8.29 15.61
CA ASP A 113 -5.40 7.68 16.89
C ASP A 113 -4.83 6.27 16.69
N LEU A 114 -3.50 6.16 16.71
CA LEU A 114 -2.78 4.89 16.74
C LEU A 114 -2.15 4.58 18.11
N ALA A 115 -2.50 5.31 19.18
CA ALA A 115 -1.83 5.18 20.47
C ALA A 115 -1.89 3.73 21.01
N ARG A 116 -3.00 3.03 20.75
CA ARG A 116 -3.20 1.62 21.13
C ARG A 116 -2.23 0.64 20.46
N HIS A 117 -1.60 1.03 19.36
CA HIS A 117 -0.67 0.20 18.58
C HIS A 117 0.79 0.48 18.92
N ARG A 118 1.11 1.49 19.73
CA ARG A 118 2.49 1.87 20.04
C ARG A 118 3.10 0.96 21.13
N ARG A 119 4.29 0.41 20.86
CA ARG A 119 5.12 -0.29 21.85
C ARG A 119 6.53 0.28 21.85
N GLY A 120 6.81 1.15 22.81
CA GLY A 120 8.08 1.89 22.86
C GLY A 120 8.21 2.87 21.69
N LYS A 121 9.20 2.63 20.83
CA LYS A 121 9.45 3.41 19.60
C LYS A 121 8.72 2.86 18.37
N ASP A 122 8.23 1.62 18.43
CA ASP A 122 7.67 0.91 17.30
C ASP A 122 6.14 0.84 17.39
N TYR A 123 5.51 0.55 16.25
CA TYR A 123 4.09 0.22 16.18
C TYR A 123 3.93 -1.27 15.93
N VAL A 124 3.13 -1.90 16.79
CA VAL A 124 2.76 -3.31 16.70
C VAL A 124 1.29 -3.39 16.33
N PHE A 125 1.04 -3.81 15.10
CA PHE A 125 -0.28 -4.08 14.60
C PHE A 125 -0.58 -5.57 14.78
N ASP A 126 -1.71 -5.88 15.41
CA ASP A 126 -2.09 -7.25 15.73
C ASP A 126 -2.82 -7.93 14.56
N ARG A 127 -3.62 -8.95 14.85
CA ARG A 127 -4.43 -9.71 13.88
C ARG A 127 -5.44 -8.86 13.10
N SER A 128 -5.59 -7.57 13.41
CA SER A 128 -6.50 -6.64 12.73
C SER A 128 -5.99 -6.16 11.37
N VAL A 129 -4.80 -6.60 10.93
CA VAL A 129 -4.26 -6.23 9.61
C VAL A 129 -4.46 -7.34 8.57
N SER A 130 -4.70 -6.91 7.35
CA SER A 130 -4.83 -7.75 6.16
C SER A 130 -3.54 -7.71 5.34
N ASP A 131 -3.34 -8.72 4.51
CA ASP A 131 -2.27 -8.74 3.53
C ASP A 131 -2.39 -7.54 2.57
N GLY A 132 -1.34 -6.71 2.52
CA GLY A 132 -1.31 -5.50 1.69
C GLY A 132 -0.92 -5.77 0.24
N ARG A 133 -0.41 -6.97 -0.09
CA ARG A 133 0.06 -7.32 -1.44
C ARG A 133 -0.96 -7.08 -2.57
N PRO A 134 -2.29 -7.24 -2.39
CA PRO A 134 -3.26 -6.89 -3.42
C PRO A 134 -3.23 -5.41 -3.83
N PHE A 135 -2.67 -4.53 -2.99
CA PHE A 135 -2.51 -3.10 -3.24
C PHE A 135 -1.09 -2.73 -3.72
N ALA A 136 -0.14 -3.67 -3.66
CA ALA A 136 1.25 -3.44 -4.01
C ALA A 136 1.43 -3.32 -5.54
N SER A 137 2.45 -2.56 -5.94
CA SER A 137 3.06 -2.70 -7.26
C SER A 137 4.25 -3.68 -7.17
N ASP A 138 4.83 -4.04 -8.31
CA ASP A 138 6.02 -4.91 -8.38
C ASP A 138 7.24 -4.34 -7.61
N LEU A 139 7.19 -3.07 -7.19
CA LEU A 139 8.21 -2.40 -6.40
C LEU A 139 8.20 -2.81 -4.91
N TYR A 140 7.12 -3.44 -4.43
CA TYR A 140 6.95 -3.77 -3.02
C TYR A 140 6.74 -5.28 -2.84
N SER A 141 7.65 -5.89 -2.08
CA SER A 141 7.64 -7.34 -1.85
C SER A 141 6.75 -7.75 -0.67
N THR A 142 6.50 -6.82 0.26
CA THR A 142 5.70 -7.05 1.46
C THR A 142 4.88 -5.81 1.82
N GLY A 143 3.78 -6.02 2.52
CA GLY A 143 2.96 -4.93 3.04
C GLY A 143 1.75 -5.42 3.81
N PHE A 144 1.13 -4.51 4.55
CA PHE A 144 -0.14 -4.76 5.23
C PHE A 144 -1.11 -3.61 4.98
N ALA A 145 -2.40 -3.90 5.07
CA ALA A 145 -3.46 -2.92 5.06
C ALA A 145 -4.32 -3.07 6.31
N MET A 146 -4.82 -1.97 6.85
CA MET A 146 -5.65 -1.96 8.04
C MET A 146 -6.74 -0.90 7.92
N LEU A 147 -7.94 -1.26 8.37
CA LEU A 147 -9.04 -0.30 8.51
C LEU A 147 -8.85 0.51 9.81
N LEU A 148 -8.90 1.83 9.69
CA LEU A 148 -8.84 2.75 10.82
C LEU A 148 -10.25 3.03 11.39
N PRO A 149 -10.36 3.45 12.66
CA PRO A 149 -11.66 3.71 13.29
C PRO A 149 -12.55 4.73 12.57
N ASP A 150 -11.93 5.67 11.86
CA ASP A 150 -12.59 6.72 11.09
C ASP A 150 -12.89 6.32 9.62
N ARG A 151 -12.79 5.01 9.31
CA ARG A 151 -13.02 4.43 7.98
C ARG A 151 -11.97 4.79 6.92
N ARG A 152 -10.84 5.38 7.30
CA ARG A 152 -9.66 5.45 6.42
C ARG A 152 -8.95 4.10 6.40
N VAL A 153 -8.15 3.87 5.37
CA VAL A 153 -7.31 2.67 5.25
C VAL A 153 -5.85 3.09 5.35
N LEU A 154 -5.16 2.52 6.34
CA LEU A 154 -3.71 2.60 6.46
C LEU A 154 -3.11 1.45 5.66
N ILE A 155 -2.15 1.75 4.79
CA ILE A 155 -1.41 0.78 4.00
C ILE A 155 0.07 1.06 4.18
N HIS A 156 0.82 0.01 4.48
CA HIS A 156 2.27 0.06 4.57
C HIS A 156 2.87 -0.94 3.60
N PHE A 157 3.85 -0.50 2.83
CA PHE A 157 4.65 -1.36 1.98
C PHE A 157 6.13 -1.21 2.29
N ALA A 158 6.87 -2.30 2.17
CA ALA A 158 8.33 -2.27 2.19
C ALA A 158 8.87 -2.88 0.89
N SER A 159 9.80 -2.16 0.25
CA SER A 159 10.63 -2.74 -0.80
C SER A 159 11.68 -3.65 -0.16
N ARG A 160 12.14 -4.65 -0.93
CA ARG A 160 13.34 -5.44 -0.65
C ARG A 160 14.24 -5.39 -1.87
#